data_AF-A0A7C5H1X5-F1
#
_entry.id   AF-A0A7C5H1X5-F1
#
_cell.length_a   1.000
_cell.length_b   1.000
_cell.length_c   1.000
_cell.angle_alpha   90.00
_cell.angle_beta   90.00
_cell.angle_gamma   90.00
#
_symmetry.space_group_name_H-M   'P 1'
#
loop_
_entity.id
_entity.type
_entity.pdbx_description
1 polymer ?
#
loop_
_entity_poly.entity_id
_entity_poly.type
_entity_poly.pdbx_seq_one_letter_code
_entity_poly.pdbx_strand_id
1 'polypeptide(L)'
;PRARVYVRLIVPNEGSDWPLTNKFGVDVDTALELLEYAKYQGLIPYGITFHVGSQCNNLKNWFIGIKTSWELWEKAIYRGIKLTMLNLGGGIPINYQYESLSIGDIGSYIEALLKKYFLIKPVEIQIEPGRGIVGDAGVLVSSVIGKTIKDSHWIYLDTGVFNGLAEVLGGINYPMYSDTINKDIIQYTIAGVSCDSMDIISKNTYLPELDVGDRVYIMAAGAYTTVYAANFNGFGMPEVVFV
;
A
#
# COMPACT_ATOMS: atom_id res chain seq x y z
N PRO A 1 -26.64 -19.12 -1.24
CA PRO A 1 -27.53 -18.62 -2.32
C PRO A 1 -28.01 -17.18 -2.02
N ARG A 2 -28.08 -16.30 -3.03
CA ARG A 2 -28.40 -14.84 -2.93
C ARG A 2 -27.32 -13.90 -2.38
N ALA A 3 -26.09 -14.34 -2.19
CA ALA A 3 -25.00 -13.40 -1.90
C ALA A 3 -24.79 -12.46 -3.09
N ARG A 4 -24.52 -11.18 -2.80
CA ARG A 4 -24.04 -10.21 -3.78
C ARG A 4 -22.56 -10.48 -4.01
N VAL A 5 -22.20 -10.80 -5.25
CA VAL A 5 -20.82 -11.08 -5.63
C VAL A 5 -20.36 -10.08 -6.67
N TYR A 6 -19.08 -9.76 -6.65
CA TYR A 6 -18.45 -8.93 -7.65
C TYR A 6 -17.20 -9.64 -8.17
N VAL A 7 -16.84 -9.36 -9.42
CA VAL A 7 -15.66 -9.94 -10.06
C VAL A 7 -14.51 -8.95 -10.01
N ARG A 8 -13.29 -9.46 -9.77
CA ARG A 8 -12.08 -8.65 -9.79
C ARG A 8 -11.41 -8.74 -11.14
N LEU A 9 -11.24 -7.60 -11.80
CA LEU A 9 -10.48 -7.50 -13.04
C LEU A 9 -8.98 -7.42 -12.73
N ILE A 10 -8.18 -8.05 -13.60
CA ILE A 10 -6.74 -7.80 -13.66
C ILE A 10 -6.50 -6.45 -14.34
N VAL A 11 -5.66 -5.62 -13.73
CA VAL A 11 -5.25 -4.32 -14.26
C VAL A 11 -3.74 -4.16 -14.07
N PRO A 12 -3.05 -3.36 -14.89
CA PRO A 12 -1.63 -3.07 -14.69
C PRO A 12 -1.38 -2.38 -13.34
N ASN A 13 -0.25 -2.74 -12.71
CA ASN A 13 0.24 -2.11 -11.48
C ASN A 13 1.58 -1.41 -11.71
N GLU A 14 1.85 -0.97 -12.94
CA GLU A 14 3.10 -0.28 -13.29
C GLU A 14 3.25 0.99 -12.44
N GLY A 15 4.38 1.12 -11.73
CA GLY A 15 4.63 2.26 -10.83
C GLY A 15 3.96 2.17 -9.46
N SER A 16 3.55 0.97 -9.03
CA SER A 16 3.21 0.68 -7.63
C SER A 16 4.36 -0.01 -6.92
N ASP A 17 4.66 0.38 -5.68
CA ASP A 17 5.73 -0.25 -4.89
C ASP A 17 5.37 -1.70 -4.52
N TRP A 18 4.06 -2.02 -4.41
CA TRP A 18 3.58 -3.38 -4.19
C TRP A 18 2.60 -3.83 -5.28
N PRO A 19 3.09 -4.50 -6.32
CA PRO A 19 2.25 -5.05 -7.37
C PRO A 19 1.44 -6.25 -6.84
N LEU A 20 0.13 -6.25 -7.09
CA LEU A 20 -0.80 -7.35 -6.79
C LEU A 20 -1.10 -8.23 -8.01
N THR A 21 -0.54 -7.86 -9.16
CA THR A 21 -0.70 -8.51 -10.47
C THR A 21 -0.07 -9.89 -10.42
N ASN A 22 -0.62 -10.83 -11.18
CA ASN A 22 -0.29 -12.27 -11.21
C ASN A 22 -0.91 -13.13 -10.10
N LYS A 23 -1.25 -12.56 -8.93
CA LYS A 23 -1.94 -13.31 -7.86
C LYS A 23 -3.47 -13.21 -7.97
N PHE A 24 -3.99 -12.07 -8.37
CA PHE A 24 -5.43 -11.78 -8.37
C PHE A 24 -5.90 -11.10 -9.64
N GLY A 25 -7.20 -11.28 -9.92
CA GLY A 25 -7.89 -10.68 -11.04
C GLY A 25 -7.98 -11.61 -12.25
N VAL A 26 -8.98 -11.40 -13.08
CA VAL A 26 -9.19 -12.11 -14.36
C VAL A 26 -9.37 -11.11 -15.49
N ASP A 27 -9.19 -11.56 -16.73
CA ASP A 27 -9.50 -10.76 -17.92
C ASP A 27 -11.03 -10.56 -18.09
N VAL A 28 -11.41 -9.71 -19.03
CA VAL A 28 -12.82 -9.32 -19.26
C VAL A 28 -13.70 -10.50 -19.68
N ASP A 29 -13.20 -11.40 -20.51
CA ASP A 29 -14.03 -12.49 -21.05
C ASP A 29 -14.27 -13.53 -19.96
N THR A 30 -13.22 -13.93 -19.24
CA THR A 30 -13.33 -14.78 -18.05
C THR A 30 -14.24 -14.13 -16.99
N ALA A 31 -14.14 -12.82 -16.78
CA ALA A 31 -14.98 -12.12 -15.82
C ALA A 31 -16.47 -12.19 -16.18
N LEU A 32 -16.80 -12.07 -17.47
CA LEU A 32 -18.18 -12.19 -17.95
C LEU A 32 -18.73 -13.61 -17.70
N GLU A 33 -17.94 -14.64 -18.02
CA GLU A 33 -18.31 -16.05 -17.77
C GLU A 33 -18.59 -16.30 -16.28
N LEU A 34 -17.76 -15.74 -15.39
CA LEU A 34 -17.97 -15.84 -13.95
C LEU A 34 -19.25 -15.15 -13.47
N LEU A 35 -19.60 -14.00 -14.04
CA LEU A 35 -20.85 -13.29 -13.71
C LEU A 35 -22.08 -14.07 -14.20
N GLU A 36 -22.01 -14.66 -15.40
CA GLU A 36 -23.06 -15.54 -15.93
C GLU A 36 -23.22 -16.80 -15.08
N TYR A 37 -22.11 -17.44 -14.72
CA TYR A 37 -22.11 -18.61 -13.85
C TYR A 37 -22.67 -18.29 -12.46
N ALA A 38 -22.28 -17.17 -11.85
CA ALA A 38 -22.82 -16.73 -10.57
C ALA A 38 -24.35 -16.56 -10.62
N LYS A 39 -24.89 -15.96 -11.70
CA LYS A 39 -26.34 -15.84 -11.92
C LYS A 39 -27.00 -17.21 -12.02
N TYR A 40 -26.41 -18.13 -12.80
CA TYR A 40 -26.91 -19.50 -12.96
C TYR A 40 -26.95 -20.27 -11.63
N GLN A 41 -25.97 -20.06 -10.76
CA GLN A 41 -25.91 -20.64 -9.41
C GLN A 41 -26.84 -19.94 -8.38
N GLY A 42 -27.68 -18.99 -8.80
CA GLY A 42 -28.59 -18.26 -7.92
C GLY A 42 -27.90 -17.24 -6.99
N LEU A 43 -26.71 -16.77 -7.35
CA LEU A 43 -26.07 -15.61 -6.76
C LEU A 43 -26.53 -14.32 -7.47
N ILE A 44 -26.16 -13.17 -6.91
CA ILE A 44 -26.48 -11.86 -7.49
C ILE A 44 -25.18 -11.26 -8.02
N PRO A 45 -24.94 -11.28 -9.35
CA PRO A 45 -23.82 -10.54 -9.94
C PRO A 45 -24.04 -9.05 -9.73
N TYR A 46 -23.28 -8.48 -8.81
CA TYR A 46 -23.55 -7.16 -8.23
C TYR A 46 -22.62 -6.07 -8.76
N GLY A 47 -21.37 -6.40 -9.05
CA GLY A 47 -20.40 -5.38 -9.44
C GLY A 47 -19.08 -5.89 -9.97
N ILE A 48 -18.19 -4.93 -10.16
CA ILE A 48 -16.82 -5.11 -10.66
C ILE A 48 -15.89 -4.41 -9.67
N THR A 49 -14.72 -5.00 -9.41
CA THR A 49 -13.62 -4.35 -8.70
C THR A 49 -12.32 -4.47 -9.49
N PHE A 50 -11.40 -3.55 -9.25
CA PHE A 50 -9.99 -3.69 -9.63
C PHE A 50 -9.13 -3.05 -8.54
N HIS A 51 -7.81 -3.21 -8.62
CA HIS A 51 -6.88 -2.56 -7.68
C HIS A 51 -5.60 -2.20 -8.43
N VAL A 52 -5.18 -0.93 -8.38
CA VAL A 52 -4.05 -0.40 -9.18
C VAL A 52 -2.65 -0.71 -8.64
N GLY A 53 -2.60 -1.30 -7.43
CA GLY A 53 -1.38 -1.64 -6.70
C GLY A 53 -1.21 -0.72 -5.48
N SER A 54 -0.55 -1.18 -4.41
CA SER A 54 -0.34 -0.33 -3.23
C SER A 54 0.73 0.71 -3.52
N GLN A 55 0.58 1.93 -2.98
CA GLN A 55 1.51 3.05 -3.21
C GLN A 55 1.66 3.36 -4.71
N CYS A 56 0.53 3.62 -5.40
CA CYS A 56 0.49 3.81 -6.85
C CYS A 56 0.66 5.29 -7.23
N ASN A 57 1.74 5.58 -7.95
CA ASN A 57 2.05 6.93 -8.46
C ASN A 57 1.79 7.10 -9.96
N ASN A 58 0.95 6.26 -10.55
CA ASN A 58 0.67 6.24 -11.99
C ASN A 58 -0.83 6.33 -12.29
N LEU A 59 -1.30 7.52 -12.68
CA LEU A 59 -2.71 7.77 -13.05
C LEU A 59 -3.22 6.84 -14.16
N LYS A 60 -2.33 6.36 -15.06
CA LYS A 60 -2.68 5.46 -16.16
C LYS A 60 -3.30 4.14 -15.65
N ASN A 61 -2.95 3.68 -14.45
CA ASN A 61 -3.49 2.43 -13.91
C ASN A 61 -4.99 2.55 -13.62
N TRP A 62 -5.44 3.68 -13.05
CA TRP A 62 -6.88 3.96 -12.88
C TRP A 62 -7.58 4.16 -14.23
N PHE A 63 -6.93 4.79 -15.21
CA PHE A 63 -7.46 4.88 -16.57
C PHE A 63 -7.75 3.51 -17.17
N ILE A 64 -6.78 2.60 -17.12
CA ILE A 64 -6.93 1.25 -17.65
C ILE A 64 -8.01 0.50 -16.86
N GLY A 65 -7.98 0.55 -15.53
CA GLY A 65 -8.97 -0.13 -14.68
C GLY A 65 -10.40 0.33 -14.93
N ILE A 66 -10.64 1.64 -15.04
CA ILE A 66 -11.97 2.19 -15.32
C ILE A 66 -12.42 1.83 -16.75
N LYS A 67 -11.53 1.94 -17.74
CA LYS A 67 -11.84 1.58 -19.13
C LYS A 67 -12.18 0.09 -19.28
N THR A 68 -11.39 -0.80 -18.68
CA THR A 68 -11.64 -2.25 -18.72
C THR A 68 -12.89 -2.62 -17.92
N SER A 69 -13.16 -1.95 -16.80
CA SER A 69 -14.41 -2.12 -16.06
C SER A 69 -15.62 -1.73 -16.91
N TRP A 70 -15.52 -0.63 -17.66
CA TRP A 70 -16.56 -0.21 -18.60
C TRP A 70 -16.79 -1.25 -19.71
N GLU A 71 -15.72 -1.78 -20.32
CA GLU A 71 -15.83 -2.83 -21.35
C GLU A 71 -16.58 -4.07 -20.83
N LEU A 72 -16.30 -4.52 -19.60
CA LEU A 72 -17.04 -5.62 -18.97
C LEU A 72 -18.49 -5.21 -18.65
N TRP A 73 -18.70 -3.98 -18.20
CA TRP A 73 -20.04 -3.47 -17.86
C TRP A 73 -20.97 -3.48 -19.07
N GLU A 74 -20.49 -3.04 -20.23
CA GLU A 74 -21.25 -3.10 -21.48
C GLU A 74 -21.59 -4.54 -21.87
N LYS A 75 -20.60 -5.44 -21.85
CA LYS A 75 -20.82 -6.87 -22.14
C LYS A 75 -21.86 -7.50 -21.20
N ALA A 76 -21.81 -7.18 -19.91
CA ALA A 76 -22.78 -7.65 -18.93
C ALA A 76 -24.21 -7.19 -19.26
N ILE A 77 -24.39 -5.93 -19.68
CA ILE A 77 -25.70 -5.41 -20.12
C ILE A 77 -26.23 -6.22 -21.31
N TYR A 78 -25.41 -6.47 -22.33
CA TYR A 78 -25.81 -7.27 -23.50
C TYR A 78 -26.19 -8.72 -23.14
N ARG A 79 -25.67 -9.25 -22.03
CA ARG A 79 -26.01 -10.57 -21.47
C ARG A 79 -27.19 -10.54 -20.48
N GLY A 80 -27.86 -9.39 -20.33
CA GLY A 80 -28.98 -9.24 -19.41
C GLY A 80 -28.57 -9.36 -17.93
N ILE A 81 -27.33 -8.97 -17.61
CA ILE A 81 -26.81 -8.84 -16.25
C ILE A 81 -26.78 -7.35 -15.90
N LYS A 82 -27.58 -6.95 -14.92
CA LYS A 82 -27.60 -5.58 -14.40
C LYS A 82 -26.65 -5.46 -13.21
N LEU A 83 -25.44 -4.96 -13.47
CA LEU A 83 -24.49 -4.59 -12.44
C LEU A 83 -24.94 -3.29 -11.73
N THR A 84 -24.56 -3.16 -10.46
CA THR A 84 -24.98 -2.06 -9.58
C THR A 84 -23.77 -1.28 -9.05
N MET A 85 -22.67 -1.98 -8.74
CA MET A 85 -21.52 -1.44 -8.03
C MET A 85 -20.25 -1.44 -8.91
N LEU A 86 -19.49 -0.34 -8.84
CA LEU A 86 -18.10 -0.26 -9.29
C LEU A 86 -17.19 0.05 -8.10
N ASN A 87 -16.23 -0.81 -7.82
CA ASN A 87 -15.23 -0.61 -6.78
C ASN A 87 -13.87 -0.33 -7.43
N LEU A 88 -13.28 0.81 -7.10
CA LEU A 88 -12.05 1.30 -7.71
C LEU A 88 -10.79 0.82 -6.97
N GLY A 89 -10.97 -0.01 -5.94
CA GLY A 89 -9.92 -0.56 -5.10
C GLY A 89 -9.19 0.49 -4.27
N GLY A 90 -7.97 0.15 -3.86
CA GLY A 90 -7.08 1.01 -3.10
C GLY A 90 -5.94 1.56 -3.96
N GLY A 91 -4.78 1.74 -3.33
CA GLY A 91 -3.56 2.20 -3.98
C GLY A 91 -3.21 3.68 -3.82
N ILE A 92 -4.08 4.44 -3.15
CA ILE A 92 -3.82 5.84 -2.80
C ILE A 92 -2.49 5.93 -2.03
N PRO A 93 -1.48 6.64 -2.57
CA PRO A 93 -0.15 6.71 -1.97
C PRO A 93 -0.08 7.77 -0.86
N ILE A 94 1.00 7.71 -0.08
CA ILE A 94 1.41 8.77 0.86
C ILE A 94 2.83 9.22 0.51
N ASN A 95 3.28 10.32 1.12
CA ASN A 95 4.65 10.78 0.96
C ASN A 95 5.61 9.95 1.83
N TYR A 96 6.72 9.53 1.23
CA TYR A 96 7.86 8.98 1.95
C TYR A 96 9.06 9.92 1.77
N GLN A 97 10.24 9.41 1.45
CA GLN A 97 11.38 10.24 1.04
C GLN A 97 11.21 10.87 -0.36
N TYR A 98 10.08 10.61 -1.02
CA TYR A 98 9.71 11.17 -2.31
C TYR A 98 8.24 11.65 -2.27
N GLU A 99 7.93 12.64 -3.09
CA GLU A 99 6.59 13.17 -3.27
C GLU A 99 5.73 12.21 -4.10
N SER A 100 4.50 11.98 -3.64
CA SER A 100 3.52 11.12 -4.31
C SER A 100 2.33 11.93 -4.84
N LEU A 101 1.57 11.32 -5.76
CA LEU A 101 0.32 11.89 -6.27
C LEU A 101 -0.63 12.23 -5.12
N SER A 102 -1.20 13.44 -5.18
CA SER A 102 -2.18 13.86 -4.19
C SER A 102 -3.51 13.12 -4.37
N ILE A 103 -4.25 12.94 -3.28
CA ILE A 103 -5.62 12.39 -3.33
C ILE A 103 -6.55 13.25 -4.19
N GLY A 104 -6.32 14.57 -4.24
CA GLY A 104 -7.09 15.51 -5.05
C GLY A 104 -6.88 15.30 -6.55
N ASP A 105 -5.63 15.06 -6.98
CA ASP A 105 -5.30 14.77 -8.37
C ASP A 105 -5.89 13.43 -8.82
N ILE A 106 -5.73 12.39 -7.98
CA ILE A 106 -6.29 11.07 -8.22
C ILE A 106 -7.82 11.16 -8.32
N GLY A 107 -8.47 11.82 -7.38
CA GLY A 107 -9.93 12.00 -7.34
C GLY A 107 -10.45 12.73 -8.58
N SER A 108 -9.84 13.87 -8.93
CA SER A 108 -10.22 14.67 -10.10
C SER A 108 -10.08 13.87 -11.40
N TYR A 109 -9.00 13.10 -11.52
CA TYR A 109 -8.76 12.24 -12.67
C TYR A 109 -9.79 11.12 -12.78
N ILE A 110 -10.04 10.39 -11.68
CA ILE A 110 -11.07 9.34 -11.61
C ILE A 110 -12.45 9.90 -11.97
N GLU A 111 -12.83 11.06 -11.44
CA GLU A 111 -14.11 11.68 -11.75
C GLU A 111 -14.26 11.99 -13.25
N ALA A 112 -13.21 12.51 -13.89
CA ALA A 112 -13.21 12.79 -15.32
C ALA A 112 -13.40 11.50 -16.14
N LEU A 113 -12.76 10.41 -15.72
CA LEU A 113 -12.89 9.10 -16.37
C LEU A 113 -14.28 8.49 -16.19
N LEU A 114 -14.85 8.57 -14.98
CA LEU A 114 -16.20 8.11 -14.72
C LEU A 114 -17.23 8.89 -15.54
N LYS A 115 -17.09 10.22 -15.66
CA LYS A 115 -17.93 11.05 -16.53
C LYS A 115 -17.81 10.67 -18.01
N LYS A 116 -16.60 10.29 -18.44
CA LYS A 116 -16.32 9.91 -19.83
C LYS A 116 -16.92 8.54 -20.22
N TYR A 117 -16.73 7.53 -19.37
CA TYR A 117 -17.09 6.15 -19.70
C TYR A 117 -18.48 5.75 -19.19
N PHE A 118 -18.84 6.15 -17.97
CA PHE A 118 -20.12 5.78 -17.35
C PHE A 118 -21.17 6.88 -17.50
N LEU A 119 -21.74 6.99 -18.72
CA LEU A 119 -22.81 7.96 -19.03
C LEU A 119 -24.02 7.81 -18.11
N ILE A 120 -24.35 6.56 -17.76
CA ILE A 120 -25.22 6.24 -16.62
C ILE A 120 -24.29 5.77 -15.50
N LYS A 121 -24.24 6.54 -14.42
CA LYS A 121 -23.37 6.23 -13.28
C LYS A 121 -23.79 4.90 -12.64
N PRO A 122 -22.82 4.09 -12.18
CA PRO A 122 -23.10 3.04 -11.21
C PRO A 122 -23.91 3.60 -10.06
N VAL A 123 -24.85 2.79 -9.54
CA VAL A 123 -25.64 3.19 -8.36
C VAL A 123 -24.74 3.34 -7.14
N GLU A 124 -23.70 2.51 -7.07
CA GLU A 124 -22.75 2.50 -5.98
C GLU A 124 -21.32 2.56 -6.51
N ILE A 125 -20.53 3.49 -5.99
CA ILE A 125 -19.08 3.59 -6.24
C ILE A 125 -18.37 3.40 -4.91
N GLN A 126 -17.43 2.47 -4.87
CA GLN A 126 -16.65 2.15 -3.68
C GLN A 126 -15.14 2.35 -3.95
N ILE A 127 -14.41 2.53 -2.86
CA ILE A 127 -12.94 2.53 -2.82
C ILE A 127 -12.49 1.71 -1.61
N GLU A 128 -11.28 1.16 -1.65
CA GLU A 128 -10.67 0.33 -0.62
C GLU A 128 -9.35 0.96 -0.10
N PRO A 129 -9.36 2.21 0.40
CA PRO A 129 -8.15 2.87 0.85
C PRO A 129 -7.62 2.24 2.15
N GLY A 130 -6.34 1.87 2.14
CA GLY A 130 -5.59 1.45 3.33
C GLY A 130 -4.56 2.50 3.70
N ARG A 131 -3.37 2.41 3.07
CA ARG A 131 -2.24 3.32 3.31
C ARG A 131 -2.63 4.80 3.27
N GLY A 132 -3.39 5.22 2.27
CA GLY A 132 -3.82 6.62 2.13
C GLY A 132 -4.71 7.16 3.27
N ILE A 133 -5.22 6.32 4.19
CA ILE A 133 -5.93 6.77 5.39
C ILE A 133 -4.99 6.83 6.60
N VAL A 134 -4.22 5.76 6.83
CA VAL A 134 -3.54 5.56 8.11
C VAL A 134 -2.02 5.74 8.05
N GLY A 135 -1.44 5.84 6.85
CA GLY A 135 0.01 5.86 6.65
C GLY A 135 0.72 6.96 7.44
N ASP A 136 0.28 8.20 7.26
CA ASP A 136 0.85 9.38 7.92
C ASP A 136 0.40 9.53 9.38
N ALA A 137 -0.55 8.72 9.84
CA ALA A 137 -1.08 8.79 11.21
C ALA A 137 -0.17 8.11 12.24
N GLY A 138 0.81 7.32 11.80
CA GLY A 138 1.72 6.57 12.67
C GLY A 138 3.15 7.06 12.58
N VAL A 139 3.79 7.21 13.74
CA VAL A 139 5.24 7.38 13.88
C VAL A 139 5.76 6.21 14.70
N LEU A 140 6.70 5.46 14.17
CA LEU A 140 7.37 4.41 14.92
C LEU A 140 8.60 5.03 15.61
N VAL A 141 8.63 4.96 16.93
CA VAL A 141 9.73 5.47 17.75
C VAL A 141 10.61 4.30 18.17
N SER A 142 11.92 4.44 17.98
CA SER A 142 12.90 3.40 18.27
C SER A 142 14.14 3.98 18.92
N SER A 143 14.83 3.20 19.73
CA SER A 143 16.10 3.58 20.36
C SER A 143 17.28 2.93 19.67
N VAL A 144 18.41 3.65 19.61
CA VAL A 144 19.69 3.06 19.19
C VAL A 144 20.21 2.14 20.30
N ILE A 145 20.34 0.85 20.01
CA ILE A 145 20.84 -0.17 20.96
C ILE A 145 22.29 -0.59 20.69
N GLY A 146 22.83 -0.20 19.53
CA GLY A 146 24.21 -0.48 19.16
C GLY A 146 24.71 0.49 18.10
N LYS A 147 26.01 0.75 18.12
CA LYS A 147 26.72 1.59 17.15
C LYS A 147 28.07 0.96 16.86
N THR A 148 28.47 0.90 15.59
CA THR A 148 29.81 0.47 15.20
C THR A 148 30.25 1.21 13.94
N ILE A 149 31.57 1.35 13.78
CA ILE A 149 32.17 1.83 12.55
C ILE A 149 32.94 0.65 11.94
N LYS A 150 32.60 0.32 10.70
CA LYS A 150 33.33 -0.68 9.88
C LYS A 150 33.80 0.04 8.62
N ASP A 151 33.31 -0.39 7.45
CA ASP A 151 33.48 0.32 6.17
C ASP A 151 32.50 1.51 6.02
N SER A 152 31.46 1.56 6.86
CA SER A 152 30.51 2.67 7.00
C SER A 152 30.09 2.82 8.47
N HIS A 153 29.32 3.85 8.79
CA HIS A 153 28.70 3.98 10.11
C HIS A 153 27.46 3.09 10.18
N TRP A 154 27.37 2.28 11.24
CA TRP A 154 26.23 1.41 11.49
C TRP A 154 25.57 1.77 12.82
N ILE A 155 24.25 1.78 12.82
CA ILE A 155 23.43 1.79 14.04
C ILE A 155 22.43 0.65 14.01
N TYR A 156 22.11 0.13 15.19
CA TYR A 156 21.15 -0.93 15.41
C TYR A 156 20.01 -0.37 16.24
N LEU A 157 18.79 -0.58 15.77
CA LEU A 157 17.57 -0.13 16.41
C LEU A 157 16.92 -1.25 17.22
N ASP A 158 16.15 -0.91 18.26
CA ASP A 158 15.32 -1.85 19.04
C ASP A 158 14.04 -2.31 18.30
N THR A 159 13.94 -1.96 17.02
CA THR A 159 12.93 -2.43 16.07
C THR A 159 13.61 -2.88 14.79
N GLY A 160 12.88 -3.49 13.86
CA GLY A 160 13.44 -4.04 12.64
C GLY A 160 12.39 -4.41 11.62
N VAL A 161 12.86 -4.99 10.52
CA VAL A 161 12.05 -5.53 9.43
C VAL A 161 10.98 -6.49 9.98
N PHE A 162 11.36 -7.35 10.93
CA PHE A 162 10.43 -8.33 11.51
C PHE A 162 9.55 -7.77 12.63
N ASN A 163 9.84 -6.57 13.13
CA ASN A 163 9.11 -5.91 14.22
C ASN A 163 8.19 -4.79 13.71
N GLY A 164 7.79 -4.88 12.44
CA GLY A 164 6.82 -3.96 11.83
C GLY A 164 7.38 -3.07 10.73
N LEU A 165 8.60 -3.30 10.25
CA LEU A 165 9.16 -2.61 9.08
C LEU A 165 9.32 -3.54 7.88
N ALA A 166 8.48 -4.57 7.78
CA ALA A 166 8.56 -5.59 6.73
C ALA A 166 8.48 -4.99 5.32
N GLU A 167 7.82 -3.84 5.17
CA GLU A 167 7.67 -3.20 3.87
C GLU A 167 8.98 -2.64 3.29
N VAL A 168 10.03 -2.50 4.10
CA VAL A 168 11.39 -2.16 3.62
C VAL A 168 11.87 -3.20 2.62
N LEU A 169 11.51 -4.48 2.80
CA LEU A 169 11.88 -5.55 1.87
C LEU A 169 11.26 -5.37 0.47
N GLY A 170 10.13 -4.68 0.36
CA GLY A 170 9.52 -4.31 -0.92
C GLY A 170 9.87 -2.90 -1.37
N GLY A 171 10.84 -2.24 -0.73
CA GLY A 171 11.39 -0.96 -1.18
C GLY A 171 10.81 0.28 -0.52
N ILE A 172 9.90 0.16 0.46
CA ILE A 172 9.46 1.33 1.22
C ILE A 172 10.65 1.90 2.01
N ASN A 173 10.91 3.19 1.80
CA ASN A 173 11.98 3.91 2.44
C ASN A 173 11.41 5.03 3.30
N TYR A 174 11.32 4.78 4.61
CA TYR A 174 10.70 5.70 5.56
C TYR A 174 11.57 6.94 5.81
N PRO A 175 10.99 8.15 5.91
CA PRO A 175 11.69 9.31 6.46
C PRO A 175 12.05 9.06 7.92
N MET A 176 13.29 9.38 8.32
CA MET A 176 13.78 9.19 9.68
C MET A 176 14.34 10.47 10.26
N TYR A 177 14.05 10.71 11.53
CA TYR A 177 14.51 11.89 12.28
C TYR A 177 15.02 11.49 13.66
N SER A 178 15.68 12.41 14.36
CA SER A 178 16.12 12.25 15.74
C SER A 178 15.94 13.55 16.52
N ASP A 179 15.82 13.44 17.85
CA ASP A 179 15.84 14.60 18.75
C ASP A 179 17.24 15.19 18.93
N THR A 180 18.28 14.48 18.46
CA THR A 180 19.67 14.93 18.59
C THR A 180 19.91 16.16 17.71
N ILE A 181 20.28 17.27 18.35
CA ILE A 181 20.53 18.57 17.72
C ILE A 181 22.00 18.97 17.76
N ASN A 182 22.42 19.87 16.88
CA ASN A 182 23.76 20.48 16.84
C ASN A 182 24.93 19.47 16.76
N LYS A 183 24.72 18.32 16.11
CA LYS A 183 25.77 17.37 15.77
C LYS A 183 25.94 17.25 14.26
N ASP A 184 27.10 16.77 13.85
CA ASP A 184 27.41 16.53 12.44
C ASP A 184 26.44 15.50 11.84
N ILE A 185 26.09 15.69 10.56
CA ILE A 185 25.26 14.74 9.82
C ILE A 185 26.14 13.61 9.29
N ILE A 186 25.78 12.38 9.66
CA ILE A 186 26.47 11.15 9.30
C ILE A 186 25.53 10.28 8.45
N GLN A 187 26.11 9.62 7.45
CA GLN A 187 25.43 8.58 6.67
C GLN A 187 25.51 7.24 7.41
N TYR A 188 24.37 6.66 7.72
CA TYR A 188 24.23 5.38 8.41
C TYR A 188 23.67 4.28 7.51
N THR A 189 24.21 3.08 7.71
CA THR A 189 23.44 1.84 7.54
C THR A 189 22.70 1.55 8.86
N ILE A 190 21.39 1.38 8.77
CA ILE A 190 20.49 1.15 9.91
C ILE A 190 19.99 -0.28 9.82
N ALA A 191 20.32 -1.08 10.83
CA ALA A 191 19.87 -2.45 10.97
C ALA A 191 18.88 -2.59 12.14
N GLY A 192 18.07 -3.63 12.10
CA GLY A 192 17.17 -3.95 13.19
C GLY A 192 17.81 -4.83 14.26
N VAL A 193 16.97 -5.22 15.22
CA VAL A 193 17.36 -5.93 16.44
C VAL A 193 17.59 -7.43 16.23
N SER A 194 17.09 -8.02 15.14
CA SER A 194 17.16 -9.47 14.94
C SER A 194 18.55 -9.92 14.48
N CYS A 195 18.79 -11.24 14.58
CA CYS A 195 20.05 -11.85 14.14
C CYS A 195 20.09 -12.12 12.62
N ASP A 196 19.00 -11.85 11.89
CA ASP A 196 18.88 -12.18 10.48
C ASP A 196 19.51 -11.09 9.61
N SER A 197 20.30 -11.50 8.61
CA SER A 197 20.96 -10.58 7.68
C SER A 197 20.01 -9.72 6.83
N MET A 198 18.74 -10.12 6.71
CA MET A 198 17.71 -9.35 6.01
C MET A 198 17.14 -8.21 6.85
N ASP A 199 17.49 -8.13 8.14
CA ASP A 199 17.04 -7.08 9.05
C ASP A 199 17.84 -5.78 8.87
N ILE A 200 17.80 -5.25 7.65
CA ILE A 200 18.42 -3.99 7.27
C ILE A 200 17.29 -3.04 6.88
N ILE A 201 17.07 -2.01 7.71
CA ILE A 201 16.00 -1.02 7.55
C ILE A 201 16.39 0.01 6.49
N SER A 202 17.64 0.45 6.47
CA SER A 202 18.15 1.37 5.45
C SER A 202 19.66 1.21 5.27
N LYS A 203 20.15 1.44 4.06
CA LYS A 203 21.59 1.46 3.75
C LYS A 203 22.14 2.86 3.54
N ASN A 204 21.27 3.86 3.49
CA ASN A 204 21.64 5.22 3.11
C ASN A 204 20.73 6.24 3.78
N THR A 205 20.81 6.33 5.11
CA THR A 205 20.06 7.32 5.89
C THR A 205 21.02 8.33 6.49
N TYR A 206 20.74 9.63 6.30
CA TYR A 206 21.51 10.71 6.88
C TYR A 206 20.83 11.20 8.16
N LEU A 207 21.51 11.11 9.29
CA LEU A 207 21.04 11.57 10.60
C LEU A 207 22.17 12.32 11.32
N PRO A 208 21.86 13.20 12.29
CA PRO A 208 22.86 13.70 13.23
C PRO A 208 23.63 12.55 13.88
N GLU A 209 24.85 12.78 14.33
CA GLU A 209 25.63 11.74 15.01
C GLU A 209 24.89 11.19 16.24
N LEU A 210 24.44 9.94 16.16
CA LEU A 210 23.69 9.30 17.24
C LEU A 210 24.60 8.50 18.16
N ASP A 211 24.21 8.41 19.43
CA ASP A 211 24.80 7.53 20.44
C ASP A 211 23.80 6.45 20.89
N VAL A 212 24.29 5.42 21.57
CA VAL A 212 23.41 4.38 22.15
C VAL A 212 22.49 5.03 23.18
N GLY A 213 21.19 4.77 23.04
CA GLY A 213 20.11 5.39 23.82
C GLY A 213 19.40 6.55 23.13
N ASP A 214 19.97 7.13 22.06
CA ASP A 214 19.29 8.17 21.28
C ASP A 214 18.07 7.60 20.56
N ARG A 215 17.07 8.46 20.32
CA ARG A 215 15.82 8.11 19.65
C ARG A 215 15.87 8.39 18.15
N VAL A 216 15.25 7.49 17.39
CA VAL A 216 14.96 7.63 15.97
C VAL A 216 13.45 7.57 15.77
N TYR A 217 12.93 8.55 15.05
CA TYR A 217 11.53 8.67 14.67
C TYR A 217 11.38 8.25 13.21
N ILE A 218 10.70 7.14 12.97
CA ILE A 218 10.40 6.61 11.65
C ILE A 218 8.99 7.08 11.28
N MET A 219 8.92 8.02 10.35
CA MET A 219 7.66 8.67 9.95
C MET A 219 6.90 7.82 8.93
N ALA A 220 5.63 8.17 8.70
CA ALA A 220 4.76 7.49 7.74
C ALA A 220 4.63 5.97 8.02
N ALA A 221 4.66 5.59 9.30
CA ALA A 221 4.73 4.23 9.79
C ALA A 221 3.39 3.72 10.34
N GLY A 222 2.25 4.29 9.92
CA GLY A 222 0.92 3.88 10.38
C GLY A 222 0.28 2.76 9.55
N ALA A 223 0.73 2.55 8.32
CA ALA A 223 0.19 1.53 7.42
C ALA A 223 1.12 0.32 7.34
N TYR A 224 0.55 -0.89 7.46
CA TYR A 224 1.25 -2.17 7.28
C TYR A 224 2.50 -2.35 8.17
N THR A 225 2.51 -1.72 9.35
CA THR A 225 3.60 -1.85 10.30
C THR A 225 3.28 -2.88 11.38
N THR A 226 2.51 -2.50 12.39
CA THR A 226 2.13 -3.38 13.51
C THR A 226 1.41 -4.65 13.07
N VAL A 227 0.64 -4.60 11.97
CA VAL A 227 -0.04 -5.77 11.38
C VAL A 227 0.92 -6.81 10.77
N TYR A 228 2.17 -6.44 10.48
CA TYR A 228 3.24 -7.36 10.05
C TYR A 228 4.26 -7.66 11.15
N ALA A 229 4.14 -7.04 12.33
CA ALA A 229 5.07 -7.27 13.42
C ALA A 229 4.94 -8.71 13.95
N ALA A 230 6.08 -9.34 14.22
CA ALA A 230 6.16 -10.67 14.80
C ALA A 230 7.17 -10.69 15.94
N ASN A 231 7.00 -11.65 16.87
CA ASN A 231 7.96 -11.87 17.95
C ASN A 231 9.19 -12.67 17.51
N PHE A 232 9.72 -12.38 16.32
CA PHE A 232 10.88 -13.06 15.77
C PHE A 232 12.12 -12.79 16.62
N ASN A 233 12.95 -13.82 16.83
CA ASN A 233 14.07 -13.81 17.79
C ASN A 233 13.69 -13.46 19.25
N GLY A 234 12.40 -13.48 19.60
CA GLY A 234 11.91 -13.14 20.93
C GLY A 234 11.77 -11.63 21.20
N PHE A 235 12.02 -10.77 20.21
CA PHE A 235 11.81 -9.33 20.34
C PHE A 235 10.34 -8.97 20.15
N GLY A 236 9.80 -8.16 21.06
CA GLY A 236 8.38 -7.83 21.06
C GLY A 236 7.92 -7.02 19.85
N MET A 237 6.60 -6.98 19.65
CA MET A 237 5.96 -6.03 18.74
C MET A 237 5.97 -4.62 19.35
N PRO A 238 6.01 -3.55 18.54
CA PRO A 238 5.90 -2.18 19.03
C PRO A 238 4.61 -1.95 19.82
N GLU A 239 4.69 -1.22 20.93
CA GLU A 239 3.51 -0.75 21.67
C GLU A 239 2.81 0.37 20.90
N VAL A 240 1.47 0.36 20.89
CA VAL A 240 0.66 1.38 20.22
C VAL A 240 0.10 2.34 21.27
N VAL A 241 0.47 3.61 21.15
CA VAL A 241 -0.04 4.70 21.99
C VAL A 241 -0.82 5.66 21.12
N PHE A 242 -2.05 6.00 21.55
CA PHE A 242 -2.88 7.02 20.91
C PHE A 242 -2.68 8.36 21.62
N VAL A 243 -2.51 9.43 20.84
CA VAL A 243 -2.33 10.82 21.33
C VAL A 243 -3.56 11.67 21.09
#